data_AF-A0A3L6T5P3-F1
#
_entry.id   AF-A0A3L6T5P3-F1
#
_cell.length_a   1.000
_cell.length_b   1.000
_cell.length_c   1.000
_cell.angle_alpha   90.00
_cell.angle_beta   90.00
_cell.angle_gamma   90.00
#
_symmetry.space_group_name_H-M   'P 1'
#
loop_
_entity.id
_entity.type
_entity.pdbx_description
1 polymer ?
#
loop_
_entity_poly.entity_id
_entity_poly.type
_entity_poly.pdbx_seq_one_letter_code
_entity_poly.pdbx_strand_id
1 'polypeptide(L)'
;MARARRLRQRGDDRSTALIKISRPAMPATMVSIQRFVAHKYDADKLGPSRFLVVYVHSVGILDVRLLNIDRHAGDILVKNPPRSHNASAPPAPLALVPIDHGLCLPEQLDDPYFKWLHWPQSSLPFSDDEREGRGLLFAGG
;
A
#
# COMPACT_ATOMS: atom_id res chain seq x y z
N MET A 1 -7.51 -6.33 -31.71
CA MET A 1 -6.85 -5.71 -30.52
C MET A 1 -7.84 -5.58 -29.38
N ALA A 2 -7.40 -5.80 -28.13
CA ALA A 2 -8.21 -5.61 -26.92
C ALA A 2 -8.38 -4.12 -26.60
N ARG A 3 -9.55 -3.70 -26.09
CA ARG A 3 -9.78 -2.32 -25.60
C ARG A 3 -9.94 -2.34 -24.09
N ALA A 4 -9.20 -1.47 -23.40
CA ALA A 4 -9.31 -1.23 -21.97
C ALA A 4 -9.89 0.17 -21.72
N ARG A 5 -10.91 0.29 -20.87
CA ARG A 5 -11.50 1.58 -20.49
C ARG A 5 -11.57 1.70 -18.97
N ARG A 6 -10.95 2.75 -18.43
CA ARG A 6 -11.09 3.15 -17.03
C ARG A 6 -12.53 3.63 -16.77
N LEU A 7 -13.15 3.16 -15.70
CA LEU A 7 -14.42 3.69 -15.24
C LEU A 7 -14.17 5.00 -14.48
N ARG A 8 -14.83 6.09 -14.90
CA ARG A 8 -14.64 7.41 -14.27
C ARG A 8 -15.29 7.40 -12.88
N GLN A 9 -14.49 7.64 -11.85
CA GLN A 9 -14.93 8.11 -10.52
C GLN A 9 -14.24 9.46 -10.28
N ARG A 10 -14.91 10.44 -9.66
CA ARG A 10 -14.35 11.78 -9.42
C ARG A 10 -13.07 11.68 -8.56
N GLY A 11 -12.02 12.42 -8.95
CA GLY A 11 -10.72 12.54 -8.26
C GLY A 11 -9.66 11.57 -8.80
N ASP A 12 -8.79 12.04 -9.72
CA ASP A 12 -7.91 11.20 -10.56
C ASP A 12 -6.47 11.04 -10.02
N ASP A 13 -6.29 10.98 -8.70
CA ASP A 13 -5.03 10.54 -8.07
C ASP A 13 -5.26 9.26 -7.25
N ARG A 14 -5.94 8.28 -7.85
CA ARG A 14 -6.11 6.96 -7.23
C ARG A 14 -5.02 6.01 -7.69
N SER A 15 -4.32 5.42 -6.73
CA SER A 15 -3.30 4.39 -6.93
C SER A 15 -3.86 3.11 -7.58
N THR A 16 -5.16 2.84 -7.44
CA THR A 16 -5.83 1.67 -8.04
C THR A 16 -7.10 2.08 -8.78
N ALA A 17 -7.35 1.46 -9.94
CA ALA A 17 -8.51 1.73 -10.77
C ALA A 17 -9.20 0.45 -11.25
N LEU A 18 -10.53 0.49 -11.34
CA LEU A 18 -11.33 -0.56 -11.96
C LEU A 18 -11.42 -0.34 -13.47
N ILE A 19 -11.05 -1.36 -14.24
CA ILE A 19 -10.94 -1.32 -15.71
C ILE A 19 -11.77 -2.44 -16.32
N LYS A 20 -12.51 -2.10 -17.38
CA LYS A 20 -13.18 -3.09 -18.23
C LYS A 20 -12.29 -3.42 -19.42
N ILE A 21 -11.94 -4.70 -19.58
CA ILE A 21 -11.21 -5.22 -20.73
C ILE A 21 -12.20 -5.93 -21.65
N SER A 22 -12.17 -5.62 -22.95
CA SER A 22 -13.04 -6.24 -23.95
C SER A 22 -12.22 -6.71 -25.16
N ARG A 23 -12.49 -7.94 -25.61
CA ARG A 23 -11.88 -8.57 -26.79
C ARG A 23 -13.00 -9.08 -27.74
N PRO A 24 -12.80 -9.04 -29.06
CA PRO A 24 -13.74 -9.69 -29.99
C PRO A 24 -13.90 -11.17 -29.64
N ALA A 25 -15.13 -11.68 -29.66
CA ALA A 25 -15.50 -13.07 -29.35
C ALA A 25 -15.26 -13.55 -27.90
N MET A 26 -14.97 -12.67 -26.93
CA MET A 26 -14.87 -13.02 -25.51
C MET A 26 -15.75 -12.11 -24.65
N PRO A 27 -16.34 -12.62 -23.55
CA PRO A 27 -17.01 -11.78 -22.57
C PRO A 27 -16.07 -10.70 -22.03
N ALA A 28 -16.63 -9.52 -21.74
CA ALA A 28 -15.84 -8.45 -21.13
C ALA A 28 -15.52 -8.80 -19.68
N THR A 29 -14.26 -8.58 -19.28
CA THR A 29 -13.77 -8.86 -17.92
C THR A 29 -13.57 -7.54 -17.19
N MET A 30 -14.08 -7.48 -15.96
CA MET A 30 -13.78 -6.39 -15.03
C MET A 30 -12.55 -6.76 -14.21
N VAL A 31 -11.58 -5.86 -14.13
CA VAL A 31 -10.32 -6.09 -13.40
C VAL A 31 -9.91 -4.84 -12.62
N SER A 32 -9.18 -5.00 -11.52
CA SER A 32 -8.45 -3.92 -10.87
C SER A 32 -7.06 -3.78 -11.50
N ILE A 33 -6.59 -2.55 -11.66
CA ILE A 33 -5.22 -2.24 -12.07
C ILE A 33 -4.66 -1.21 -11.09
N GLN A 34 -3.55 -1.53 -10.47
CA GLN A 34 -2.79 -0.65 -9.59
C GLN A 34 -1.66 0.02 -10.36
N ARG A 35 -1.41 1.31 -10.08
CA ARG A 35 -0.24 2.05 -10.56
C ARG A 35 1.00 1.36 -10.03
N PHE A 36 1.90 0.99 -10.95
CA PHE A 36 3.17 0.39 -10.58
C PHE A 36 3.99 1.35 -9.71
N VAL A 37 4.58 0.82 -8.64
CA VAL A 37 5.46 1.57 -7.75
C VAL A 37 6.87 1.00 -7.90
N ALA A 38 7.80 1.82 -8.39
CA ALA A 38 9.20 1.43 -8.49
C ALA A 38 9.80 1.21 -7.08
N HIS A 39 10.32 0.01 -6.85
CA HIS A 39 10.91 -0.43 -5.59
C HIS A 39 12.07 -1.38 -5.88
N LYS A 40 12.94 -1.60 -4.89
CA LYS A 40 14.02 -2.59 -4.99
C LYS A 40 13.78 -3.81 -4.10
N TYR A 41 13.06 -3.61 -3.01
CA TYR A 41 12.81 -4.61 -1.98
C TYR A 41 11.37 -4.50 -1.49
N ASP A 42 10.83 -5.61 -1.02
CA ASP A 42 9.70 -5.67 -0.11
C ASP A 42 10.19 -5.56 1.36
N ALA A 43 9.25 -5.54 2.29
CA ALA A 43 9.55 -5.48 3.71
C ALA A 43 10.04 -6.83 4.28
N ASP A 44 9.89 -7.95 3.56
CA ASP A 44 10.40 -9.25 3.98
C ASP A 44 11.92 -9.33 3.84
N LYS A 45 12.50 -8.61 2.87
CA LYS A 45 13.96 -8.53 2.68
C LYS A 45 14.68 -7.54 3.60
N LEU A 46 13.95 -6.75 4.40
CA LEU A 46 14.54 -5.72 5.25
C LEU A 46 14.05 -5.84 6.69
N GLY A 47 14.91 -5.57 7.67
CA GLY A 47 14.51 -5.53 9.08
C GLY A 47 13.61 -4.33 9.39
N PRO A 48 12.60 -4.49 10.26
CA PRO A 48 11.62 -3.44 10.54
C PRO A 48 12.22 -2.19 11.18
N SER A 49 13.39 -2.28 11.82
CA SER A 49 14.07 -1.14 12.46
C SER A 49 14.37 0.05 11.53
N ARG A 50 14.33 -0.13 10.21
CA ARG A 50 14.54 0.95 9.22
C ARG A 50 13.26 1.61 8.72
N PHE A 51 12.09 1.11 9.10
CA PHE A 51 10.81 1.65 8.68
C PHE A 51 10.38 2.76 9.63
N LEU A 52 9.90 3.89 9.08
CA LEU A 52 9.32 4.92 9.92
C LEU A 52 8.00 4.47 10.51
N VAL A 53 7.77 4.88 11.77
CA VAL A 53 6.55 4.64 12.52
C VAL A 53 5.31 5.03 11.73
N VAL A 54 5.32 6.25 11.16
CA VAL A 54 4.20 6.78 10.37
C VAL A 54 3.78 5.89 9.20
N TYR A 55 4.73 5.22 8.55
CA TYR A 55 4.42 4.32 7.43
C TYR A 55 3.88 2.98 7.91
N VAL A 56 4.38 2.44 9.02
CA VAL A 56 3.84 1.21 9.63
C VAL A 56 2.41 1.47 10.12
N HIS A 57 2.18 2.59 10.81
CA HIS A 57 0.86 3.02 11.23
C HIS A 57 -0.10 3.21 10.05
N SER A 58 0.36 3.84 8.96
CA SER A 58 -0.46 4.03 7.76
C SER A 58 -0.92 2.71 7.14
N VAL A 59 -0.05 1.70 7.08
CA VAL A 59 -0.41 0.35 6.63
C VAL A 59 -1.45 -0.25 7.58
N GLY A 60 -1.22 -0.19 8.89
CA GLY A 60 -2.16 -0.75 9.87
C GLY A 60 -3.54 -0.08 9.84
N ILE A 61 -3.59 1.25 9.73
CA ILE A 61 -4.86 1.99 9.62
C ILE A 61 -5.60 1.60 8.35
N LEU A 62 -4.89 1.46 7.22
CA LEU A 62 -5.50 1.03 5.96
C LEU A 62 -6.05 -0.40 6.07
N ASP A 63 -5.27 -1.35 6.58
CA ASP A 63 -5.67 -2.75 6.70
C ASP A 63 -6.86 -2.94 7.64
N VAL A 64 -6.87 -2.26 8.79
CA VAL A 64 -8.00 -2.31 9.73
C VAL A 64 -9.27 -1.72 9.09
N ARG A 65 -9.16 -0.59 8.38
CA ARG A 65 -10.31 0.05 7.73
C ARG A 65 -10.88 -0.76 6.57
N LEU A 66 -10.01 -1.50 5.86
CA LEU A 66 -10.41 -2.35 4.75
C LEU A 66 -10.74 -3.79 5.17
N LEU A 67 -10.65 -4.12 6.47
CA LEU A 67 -10.80 -5.48 6.97
C LEU A 67 -9.94 -6.46 6.17
N ASN A 68 -8.68 -6.09 5.94
CA ASN A 68 -7.72 -6.98 5.30
C ASN A 68 -7.51 -8.20 6.20
N ILE A 69 -7.50 -9.41 5.63
CA ILE A 69 -7.26 -10.64 6.38
C ILE A 69 -5.87 -11.22 6.15
N ASP A 70 -5.08 -10.68 5.22
CA ASP A 70 -3.88 -11.34 4.73
C ASP A 70 -2.73 -10.36 4.42
N ARG A 71 -2.28 -9.58 5.42
CA ARG A 71 -1.14 -8.67 5.21
C ARG A 71 0.17 -9.34 5.60
N HIS A 72 0.95 -9.73 4.59
CA HIS A 72 2.32 -10.19 4.77
C HIS A 72 3.35 -9.08 4.51
N ALA A 73 4.61 -9.32 4.91
CA ALA A 73 5.71 -8.39 4.60
C ALA A 73 6.06 -8.36 3.10
N GLY A 74 5.79 -9.46 2.37
CA GLY A 74 5.96 -9.51 0.91
C GLY A 74 5.01 -8.55 0.17
N ASP A 75 3.87 -8.21 0.78
CA ASP A 75 2.86 -7.33 0.18
C ASP A 75 3.10 -5.85 0.52
N ILE A 76 4.23 -5.54 1.16
CA ILE A 76 4.60 -4.19 1.54
C ILE A 76 5.89 -3.83 0.83
N LEU A 77 5.76 -3.00 -0.21
CA LEU A 77 6.90 -2.52 -0.97
C LEU A 77 7.66 -1.47 -0.19
N VAL A 78 8.98 -1.45 -0.35
CA VAL A 78 9.85 -0.43 0.25
C VAL A 78 10.32 0.51 -0.85
N LYS A 79 9.84 1.75 -0.81
CA LYS A 79 10.19 2.77 -1.80
C LYS A 79 11.64 3.20 -1.58
N ASN A 80 12.42 3.22 -2.66
CA ASN A 80 13.79 3.72 -2.60
C ASN A 80 13.76 5.21 -2.26
N PRO A 81 14.51 5.66 -1.24
CA PRO A 81 14.63 7.08 -1.00
C PRO A 81 15.35 7.73 -2.20
N PRO A 82 15.07 9.00 -2.49
CA PRO A 82 15.83 9.74 -3.48
C PRO A 82 17.32 9.67 -3.12
N ARG A 83 18.18 9.46 -4.12
CA ARG A 83 19.63 9.35 -3.90
C ARG A 83 20.11 10.65 -3.25
N SER A 84 20.61 10.58 -2.02
CA SER A 84 21.39 11.68 -1.44
C SER A 84 22.67 11.83 -2.24
N HIS A 85 22.95 13.03 -2.73
CA HIS A 85 24.23 13.37 -3.35
C HIS A 85 25.36 13.53 -2.31
N ASN A 86 25.02 13.58 -1.02
CA ASN A 86 25.98 13.63 0.07
C ASN A 86 26.19 12.24 0.66
N ALA A 87 27.36 11.64 0.39
CA ALA A 87 27.75 10.31 0.86
C ALA A 87 27.95 10.22 2.39
N SER A 88 28.07 11.35 3.09
CA SER A 88 28.21 11.39 4.56
C SER A 88 26.89 11.55 5.32
N ALA A 89 25.76 11.73 4.63
CA ALA A 89 24.46 11.81 5.32
C ALA A 89 23.98 10.40 5.72
N PRO A 90 23.28 10.26 6.87
CA PRO A 90 22.66 9.00 7.24
C PRO A 90 21.64 8.56 6.17
N PRO A 91 21.40 7.24 6.01
CA PRO A 91 20.41 6.74 5.06
C PRO A 91 19.05 7.37 5.33
N ALA A 92 18.44 7.91 4.27
CA ALA A 92 17.09 8.45 4.38
C ALA A 92 16.12 7.33 4.82
N PRO A 93 15.16 7.64 5.71
CA PRO A 93 14.20 6.66 6.16
C PRO A 93 13.39 6.06 5.02
N LEU A 94 13.04 4.78 5.15
CA LEU A 94 12.39 4.03 4.08
C LEU A 94 10.86 4.16 4.18
N ALA A 95 10.24 4.51 3.05
CA ALA A 95 8.79 4.60 2.94
C ALA A 95 8.16 3.26 2.52
N LEU A 96 6.98 2.96 3.04
CA LEU A 96 6.26 1.72 2.78
C LEU A 96 5.05 1.97 1.87
N VAL A 97 4.77 1.03 0.98
CA VAL A 97 3.60 1.04 0.11
C VAL A 97 2.94 -0.34 0.14
N PRO A 98 1.74 -0.49 0.73
CA PRO A 98 1.02 -1.76 0.67
C PRO A 98 0.49 -1.99 -0.75
N ILE A 99 0.60 -3.22 -1.22
CA ILE A 99 0.03 -3.72 -2.47
C ILE A 99 -0.88 -4.92 -2.16
N ASP A 100 -1.35 -5.62 -3.18
CA ASP A 100 -2.13 -6.86 -3.04
C ASP A 100 -3.28 -6.78 -2.00
N HIS A 101 -4.32 -6.03 -2.34
CA HIS A 101 -5.50 -5.85 -1.48
C HIS A 101 -6.63 -6.83 -1.86
N GLY A 102 -6.31 -7.94 -2.53
CA GLY A 102 -7.30 -8.87 -3.08
C GLY A 102 -8.18 -9.54 -2.04
N LEU A 103 -7.69 -9.63 -0.80
CA LEU A 103 -8.38 -10.23 0.35
C LEU A 103 -8.88 -9.17 1.36
N CYS A 104 -9.19 -7.96 0.89
CA CYS A 104 -9.88 -6.95 1.70
C CYS A 104 -11.40 -7.06 1.54
N LEU A 105 -12.14 -6.61 2.55
CA LEU A 105 -13.61 -6.59 2.60
C LEU A 105 -14.24 -7.98 2.30
N PRO A 106 -13.84 -9.05 3.01
CA PRO A 106 -14.40 -10.38 2.78
C PRO A 106 -15.87 -10.44 3.23
N GLU A 107 -16.62 -11.39 2.67
CA GLU A 107 -18.03 -11.63 3.06
C GLU A 107 -18.14 -12.19 4.48
N GLN A 108 -17.12 -12.95 4.92
CA GLN A 108 -16.99 -13.48 6.27
C GLN A 108 -15.61 -13.13 6.81
N LEU A 109 -15.55 -12.77 8.10
CA LEU A 109 -14.28 -12.48 8.77
C LEU A 109 -13.63 -13.79 9.22
N ASP A 110 -12.50 -14.11 8.60
CA ASP A 110 -11.56 -15.13 9.07
C ASP A 110 -10.54 -14.51 10.03
N ASP A 111 -9.69 -15.35 10.66
CA ASP A 111 -8.61 -14.90 11.53
C ASP A 111 -7.58 -14.09 10.72
N PRO A 112 -7.46 -12.76 10.92
CA PRO A 112 -6.58 -11.94 10.10
C PRO A 112 -5.13 -12.14 10.52
N TYR A 113 -4.23 -12.22 9.53
CA TYR A 113 -2.79 -12.17 9.76
C TYR A 113 -2.22 -10.81 9.37
N PHE A 114 -1.55 -10.15 10.32
CA PHE A 114 -0.91 -8.85 10.11
C PHE A 114 0.57 -8.89 10.47
N LYS A 115 1.44 -8.94 9.46
CA LYS A 115 2.88 -8.95 9.69
C LYS A 115 3.38 -7.69 10.41
N TRP A 116 2.79 -6.53 10.14
CA TRP A 116 3.16 -5.26 10.77
C TRP A 116 2.85 -5.21 12.26
N LEU A 117 1.90 -6.02 12.75
CA LEU A 117 1.54 -6.06 14.16
C LEU A 117 2.72 -6.53 15.03
N HIS A 118 3.62 -7.33 14.47
CA HIS A 118 4.81 -7.84 15.14
C HIS A 118 6.02 -6.90 15.07
N TRP A 119 5.91 -5.73 14.44
CA TRP A 119 7.01 -4.78 14.36
C TRP A 119 6.99 -3.82 15.56
N PRO A 120 8.13 -3.44 16.15
CA PRO A 120 8.15 -2.56 17.33
C PRO A 120 7.37 -1.25 17.18
N GLN A 121 7.29 -0.72 15.96
CA GLN A 121 6.54 0.48 15.62
C GLN A 121 5.05 0.36 15.92
N SER A 122 4.45 -0.84 15.80
CA SER A 122 3.02 -1.06 16.04
C SER A 122 2.62 -0.83 17.50
N SER A 123 3.58 -0.91 18.42
CA SER A 123 3.37 -0.69 19.86
C SER A 123 3.50 0.78 20.25
N LEU A 124 3.86 1.67 19.32
CA LEU A 124 3.93 3.10 19.58
C LEU A 124 2.54 3.75 19.42
N PRO A 125 2.24 4.81 20.19
CA PRO A 125 0.97 5.50 20.06
C PRO A 125 0.86 6.22 18.71
N PHE A 126 -0.35 6.26 18.15
CA PHE A 126 -0.65 7.14 17.03
C PHE A 126 -0.47 8.62 17.40
N SER A 127 0.07 9.39 16.47
CA SER A 127 0.05 10.86 16.50
C SER A 127 -1.38 11.40 16.34
N ASP A 128 -1.57 12.67 16.71
CA ASP A 128 -2.89 13.32 16.57
C ASP A 128 -3.35 13.37 15.09
N ASP A 129 -2.43 13.60 14.15
CA ASP A 129 -2.72 13.61 12.71
C ASP A 129 -3.20 12.24 12.20
N GLU A 130 -2.64 11.15 12.73
CA GLU A 130 -3.03 9.78 12.38
C GLU A 130 -4.42 9.45 12.92
N ARG A 131 -4.73 9.89 14.15
CA ARG A 131 -6.03 9.67 14.81
C ARG A 131 -7.16 10.44 14.14
N GLU A 132 -6.90 11.68 13.74
CA GLU A 132 -7.84 12.56 13.02
C GLU A 132 -7.98 12.18 11.54
N GLY A 133 -7.13 11.25 11.04
CA GLY A 133 -7.14 10.82 9.64
C GLY A 133 -6.56 11.84 8.66
N ARG A 134 -5.91 12.90 9.16
CA ARG A 134 -5.25 13.94 8.35
C ARG A 134 -3.90 13.49 7.78
N GLY A 135 -3.29 12.46 8.35
CA GLY A 135 -2.06 11.86 7.83
C GLY A 135 -2.22 11.02 6.55
N LEU A 136 -3.44 10.81 6.02
CA LEU A 136 -3.74 9.69 5.11
C LEU A 136 -4.22 10.05 3.70
N LEU A 137 -4.06 11.28 3.24
CA LEU A 137 -4.24 11.60 1.82
C LEU A 137 -2.88 11.99 1.24
N PHE A 138 -2.21 11.00 0.65
CA PHE A 138 -1.16 11.11 -0.35
C PHE A 138 -0.75 12.56 -0.65
N ALA A 139 0.08 13.15 0.22
CA ALA A 139 0.69 14.42 -0.05
C ALA A 139 1.77 14.19 -1.11
N GLY A 140 1.39 14.41 -2.37
CA GLY A 140 2.29 14.83 -3.46
C GLY A 140 3.38 13.85 -3.88
N GLY A 141 3.22 13.29 -5.07
CA GLY A 141 4.28 12.67 -5.85
C GLY A 141 3.80 12.24 -7.23
#